data_AF-A0A4Z1H6M1-F1
#
_entry.id   AF-A0A4Z1H6M1-F1
#
_cell.length_a   1.000
_cell.length_b   1.000
_cell.length_c   1.000
_cell.angle_alpha   90.00
_cell.angle_beta   90.00
_cell.angle_gamma   90.00
#
_symmetry.space_group_name_H-M   'P 1'
#
loop_
_entity.id
_entity.type
_entity.pdbx_description
1 polymer ?
#
loop_
_entity_poly.entity_id
_entity_poly.type
_entity_poly.pdbx_seq_one_letter_code
_entity_poly.pdbx_strand_id
1 'polypeptide(L)'
;MSHRRINKSTTADIVTSSIFASGTFKNVWAGHYTSGVRKGQPCVSKEFKSGSVYEKHYFSEELEIIRHTQEIVDAFHTAGILPGREIIVNAPEIWSYEDSAGKKAGQKSLVEPMIENFEKFNSNTGWTGQDNVWNEVMQALSHFSYHDSGRRFLLCDLQGGLYSDGYILSDPVIMSQAHDCGPADLGNDGIKSFFERHRCGQFCNRNWMKPALTGRAPIPMRQGTTMECPPTRHDRNPLSRLREY
;
A
#
# COMPACT_ATOMS: atom_id res chain seq x y z
N MET A 1 -20.16 2.05 -5.14
CA MET A 1 -19.37 1.48 -6.25
C MET A 1 -17.99 1.21 -5.69
N SER A 2 -17.29 0.15 -6.12
CA SER A 2 -15.94 -0.13 -5.61
C SER A 2 -14.91 0.56 -6.50
N HIS A 3 -14.08 1.42 -5.92
CA HIS A 3 -13.04 2.18 -6.62
C HIS A 3 -11.75 1.35 -6.73
N ARG A 4 -11.83 0.29 -7.54
CA ARG A 4 -10.81 -0.76 -7.64
C ARG A 4 -10.39 -1.01 -9.09
N ARG A 5 -9.09 -1.06 -9.35
CA ARG A 5 -8.53 -1.54 -10.63
C ARG A 5 -8.07 -2.99 -10.49
N ILE A 6 -8.80 -3.89 -11.15
CA ILE A 6 -8.56 -5.34 -11.09
C ILE A 6 -7.77 -5.86 -12.28
N ASN A 7 -7.03 -6.95 -12.08
CA ASN A 7 -6.25 -7.64 -13.10
C ASN A 7 -7.18 -8.40 -14.08
N LYS A 8 -7.92 -9.43 -13.66
CA LYS A 8 -8.84 -10.24 -14.53
C LYS A 8 -8.18 -10.86 -15.78
N SER A 9 -6.86 -10.95 -15.80
CA SER A 9 -6.10 -11.75 -16.77
C SER A 9 -5.67 -13.08 -16.13
N THR A 10 -5.20 -14.02 -16.94
CA THR A 10 -4.82 -15.36 -16.45
C THR A 10 -3.35 -15.71 -16.65
N THR A 11 -2.67 -15.09 -17.61
CA THR A 11 -1.24 -15.31 -17.90
C THR A 11 -0.57 -14.01 -18.34
N ALA A 12 0.73 -13.91 -18.16
CA ALA A 12 1.56 -12.78 -18.57
C ALA A 12 3.00 -13.22 -18.85
N ASP A 13 3.64 -12.55 -19.79
CA ASP A 13 5.08 -12.70 -20.04
C ASP A 13 5.81 -11.65 -19.21
N ILE A 14 6.61 -12.11 -18.24
CA ILE A 14 7.38 -11.25 -17.33
C ILE A 14 8.86 -11.27 -17.73
N VAL A 15 9.42 -10.09 -17.93
CA VAL A 15 10.84 -9.91 -18.27
C VAL A 15 11.66 -9.95 -16.98
N THR A 16 12.32 -11.08 -16.71
CA THR A 16 13.12 -11.28 -15.49
C THR A 16 14.63 -11.09 -15.69
N SER A 17 15.06 -10.59 -16.85
CA SER A 17 16.47 -10.34 -17.16
C SER A 17 17.01 -9.05 -16.55
N SER A 18 16.14 -8.07 -16.29
CA SER A 18 16.48 -6.80 -15.65
C SER A 18 15.38 -6.38 -14.68
N ILE A 19 15.77 -5.88 -13.51
CA ILE A 19 14.83 -5.32 -12.55
C ILE A 19 14.30 -4.00 -13.11
N PHE A 20 12.97 -3.87 -13.20
CA PHE A 20 12.31 -2.66 -13.69
C PHE A 20 12.34 -1.56 -12.61
N ALA A 21 12.01 -1.92 -11.37
CA ALA A 21 12.12 -1.04 -10.21
C ALA A 21 12.42 -1.85 -8.94
N SER A 22 12.99 -1.21 -7.93
CA SER A 22 13.29 -1.86 -6.65
C SER A 22 12.88 -0.95 -5.50
N GLY A 23 11.99 -1.44 -4.64
CA GLY A 23 11.59 -0.77 -3.39
C GLY A 23 12.36 -1.32 -2.18
N THR A 24 11.93 -0.96 -0.97
CA THR A 24 12.52 -1.52 0.26
C THR A 24 12.33 -3.04 0.33
N PHE A 25 11.13 -3.53 -0.01
CA PHE A 25 10.72 -4.93 0.19
C PHE A 25 10.69 -5.77 -1.08
N LYS A 26 10.36 -5.14 -2.20
CA LYS A 26 10.00 -5.85 -3.42
C LYS A 26 10.90 -5.45 -4.57
N ASN A 27 11.27 -6.42 -5.39
CA ASN A 27 11.72 -6.19 -6.76
C ASN A 27 10.51 -6.22 -7.67
N VAL A 28 10.50 -5.31 -8.65
CA VAL A 28 9.44 -5.18 -9.63
C VAL A 28 10.00 -5.54 -10.99
N TRP A 29 9.29 -6.41 -11.69
CA TRP A 29 9.61 -6.88 -13.04
C TRP A 29 8.50 -6.42 -13.98
N ALA A 30 8.88 -5.89 -15.14
CA ALA A 30 7.92 -5.47 -16.15
C ALA A 30 7.48 -6.66 -17.01
N GLY A 31 6.28 -6.60 -17.56
CA GLY A 31 5.74 -7.62 -18.45
C GLY A 31 4.49 -7.17 -19.18
N HIS A 32 3.88 -8.10 -19.90
CA HIS A 32 2.60 -7.88 -20.59
C HIS A 32 1.67 -9.07 -20.37
N TYR A 33 0.39 -8.80 -20.18
CA TYR A 33 -0.62 -9.86 -20.12
C TYR A 33 -0.75 -10.58 -21.46
N THR A 34 -0.77 -11.91 -21.45
CA THR A 34 -0.89 -12.74 -22.67
C THR A 34 -2.28 -13.32 -22.88
N SER A 35 -3.14 -13.30 -21.86
CA SER A 35 -4.52 -13.78 -21.91
C SER A 35 -5.47 -12.99 -21.00
N GLY A 36 -6.78 -13.20 -21.16
CA GLY A 36 -7.83 -12.55 -20.35
C GLY A 36 -8.11 -11.10 -20.75
N VAL A 37 -8.79 -10.36 -19.85
CA VAL A 37 -9.41 -9.05 -20.17
C VAL A 37 -8.37 -7.98 -20.53
N ARG A 38 -7.14 -8.10 -20.01
CA ARG A 38 -6.07 -7.12 -20.24
C ARG A 38 -5.01 -7.60 -21.23
N LYS A 39 -5.28 -8.63 -22.04
CA LYS A 39 -4.31 -9.14 -23.03
C LYS A 39 -3.68 -8.00 -23.83
N GLY A 40 -2.34 -7.99 -23.88
CA GLY A 40 -1.53 -6.97 -24.55
C GLY A 40 -1.23 -5.73 -23.71
N GLN A 41 -1.90 -5.51 -22.59
CA GLN A 41 -1.62 -4.37 -21.70
C GLN A 41 -0.38 -4.64 -20.82
N PRO A 42 0.37 -3.59 -20.47
CA PRO A 42 1.52 -3.71 -19.59
C PRO A 42 1.11 -4.09 -18.15
N CYS A 43 1.91 -4.93 -17.53
CA CYS A 43 1.75 -5.37 -16.14
C CYS A 43 3.09 -5.35 -15.41
N VAL A 44 3.03 -5.45 -14.08
CA VAL A 44 4.20 -5.66 -13.24
C VAL A 44 4.03 -6.91 -12.40
N SER A 45 5.13 -7.64 -12.20
CA SER A 45 5.26 -8.74 -11.24
C SER A 45 6.14 -8.28 -10.09
N LYS A 46 5.61 -8.27 -8.87
CA LYS A 46 6.33 -7.85 -7.67
C LYS A 46 6.69 -9.06 -6.83
N GLU A 47 7.96 -9.16 -6.53
CA GLU A 47 8.54 -10.26 -5.74
C GLU A 47 9.17 -9.70 -4.48
N PHE A 48 8.92 -10.34 -3.34
CA PHE A 48 9.65 -10.02 -2.12
C PHE A 48 11.13 -10.37 -2.27
N LYS A 49 12.02 -9.50 -1.79
CA LYS A 49 13.48 -9.73 -1.81
C LYS A 49 13.85 -10.95 -0.94
N SER A 50 14.75 -11.80 -1.43
CA SER A 50 15.15 -13.06 -0.78
C SER A 50 15.81 -12.84 0.58
N GLY A 51 15.52 -13.69 1.57
CA GLY A 51 16.03 -13.60 2.96
C GLY A 51 14.96 -13.63 4.05
N SER A 52 13.68 -13.76 3.69
CA SER A 52 12.56 -13.78 4.63
C SER A 52 11.80 -15.11 4.55
N VAL A 53 11.86 -15.91 5.62
CA VAL A 53 11.26 -17.26 5.75
C VAL A 53 9.72 -17.21 5.88
N TYR A 54 9.05 -16.33 5.16
CA TYR A 54 7.62 -16.01 5.37
C TYR A 54 6.85 -15.75 4.07
N GLU A 55 7.36 -16.21 2.92
CA GLU A 55 6.84 -15.87 1.58
C GLU A 55 5.31 -15.99 1.48
N LYS A 56 4.69 -17.08 1.96
CA LYS A 56 3.23 -17.25 1.86
C LYS A 56 2.43 -16.32 2.79
N HIS A 57 2.97 -15.99 3.96
CA HIS A 57 2.27 -15.14 4.94
C HIS A 57 2.18 -13.70 4.43
N TYR A 58 3.27 -13.17 3.88
CA TYR A 58 3.31 -11.80 3.36
C TYR A 58 2.35 -11.56 2.20
N PHE A 59 2.17 -12.53 1.30
CA PHE A 59 1.18 -12.38 0.23
C PHE A 59 -0.24 -12.25 0.77
N SER A 60 -0.58 -13.02 1.82
CA SER A 60 -1.92 -12.99 2.40
C SER A 60 -2.14 -11.70 3.19
N GLU A 61 -1.15 -11.27 3.98
CA GLU A 61 -1.16 -9.98 4.67
C GLU A 61 -1.31 -8.82 3.70
N GLU A 62 -0.56 -8.80 2.60
CA GLU A 62 -0.66 -7.76 1.58
C GLU A 62 -2.06 -7.67 0.99
N LEU A 63 -2.70 -8.80 0.68
CA LEU A 63 -4.07 -8.80 0.17
C LEU A 63 -5.07 -8.26 1.19
N GLU A 64 -4.86 -8.52 2.48
CA GLU A 64 -5.69 -7.92 3.55
C GLU A 64 -5.46 -6.41 3.68
N ILE A 65 -4.22 -5.93 3.55
CA ILE A 65 -3.89 -4.50 3.53
C ILE A 65 -4.56 -3.81 2.34
N ILE A 66 -4.53 -4.44 1.15
CA ILE A 66 -5.24 -3.93 -0.04
C ILE A 66 -6.74 -3.91 0.19
N ARG A 67 -7.32 -4.95 0.81
CA ARG A 67 -8.75 -5.02 1.12
C ARG A 67 -9.17 -3.89 2.06
N HIS A 68 -8.45 -3.65 3.15
CA HIS A 68 -8.73 -2.55 4.07
C HIS A 68 -8.50 -1.18 3.42
N THR A 69 -7.49 -1.05 2.56
CA THR A 69 -7.29 0.18 1.77
C THR A 69 -8.48 0.46 0.88
N GLN A 70 -9.05 -0.57 0.23
CA GLN A 70 -10.26 -0.43 -0.58
C GLN A 70 -11.45 0.09 0.24
N GLU A 71 -11.67 -0.46 1.44
CA GLU A 71 -12.75 -0.02 2.34
C GLU A 71 -12.61 1.46 2.71
N ILE A 72 -11.39 1.89 3.03
CA ILE A 72 -11.07 3.28 3.38
C ILE A 72 -11.30 4.21 2.18
N VAL A 73 -10.85 3.82 0.98
CA VAL A 73 -11.03 4.63 -0.24
C VAL A 73 -12.51 4.73 -0.63
N ASP A 74 -13.25 3.63 -0.55
CA ASP A 74 -14.69 3.62 -0.82
C ASP A 74 -15.45 4.49 0.20
N ALA A 75 -15.07 4.47 1.47
CA ALA A 75 -15.63 5.35 2.51
C ALA A 75 -15.28 6.82 2.26
N PHE A 76 -14.05 7.14 1.85
CA PHE A 76 -13.59 8.49 1.54
C PHE A 76 -14.40 9.11 0.39
N HIS A 77 -14.65 8.33 -0.67
CA HIS A 77 -15.51 8.77 -1.76
C HIS A 77 -16.98 8.88 -1.35
N THR A 78 -17.48 7.93 -0.56
CA THR A 78 -18.86 7.97 -0.03
C THR A 78 -19.11 9.22 0.82
N ALA A 79 -18.09 9.68 1.55
CA ALA A 79 -18.14 10.92 2.32
C ALA A 79 -18.16 12.20 1.46
N GLY A 80 -18.00 12.12 0.14
CA GLY A 80 -18.11 13.24 -0.79
C GLY A 80 -16.97 14.26 -0.68
N ILE A 81 -15.82 13.87 -0.13
CA ILE A 81 -14.68 14.76 0.14
C ILE A 81 -14.00 15.22 -1.15
N LEU A 82 -14.04 14.38 -2.19
CA LEU A 82 -13.37 14.59 -3.46
C LEU A 82 -14.37 14.49 -4.64
N PRO A 83 -15.25 15.49 -4.82
CA PRO A 83 -16.24 15.45 -5.89
C PRO A 83 -15.57 15.55 -7.27
N GLY A 84 -15.98 14.67 -8.20
CA GLY A 84 -15.57 14.73 -9.60
C GLY A 84 -14.12 14.27 -9.87
N ARG A 85 -13.43 13.68 -8.90
CA ARG A 85 -12.12 13.03 -9.09
C ARG A 85 -12.11 11.68 -8.41
N GLU A 86 -11.22 10.79 -8.82
CA GLU A 86 -11.19 9.42 -8.32
C GLU A 86 -9.84 9.03 -7.74
N ILE A 87 -9.88 8.33 -6.61
CA ILE A 87 -8.78 7.51 -6.10
C ILE A 87 -9.14 6.05 -6.31
N ILE A 88 -8.31 5.30 -7.01
CA ILE A 88 -8.55 3.91 -7.36
C ILE A 88 -7.45 3.05 -6.75
N VAL A 89 -7.80 1.94 -6.10
CA VAL A 89 -6.80 1.01 -5.57
C VAL A 89 -6.44 -0.03 -6.64
N ASN A 90 -5.15 -0.13 -6.97
CA ASN A 90 -4.65 -1.21 -7.82
C ASN A 90 -4.64 -2.50 -7.02
N ALA A 91 -5.39 -3.50 -7.49
CA ALA A 91 -5.52 -4.74 -6.76
C ALA A 91 -4.71 -5.85 -7.42
N PRO A 92 -3.61 -6.29 -6.78
CA PRO A 92 -2.81 -7.40 -7.29
C PRO A 92 -3.51 -8.73 -7.11
N GLU A 93 -3.04 -9.72 -7.86
CA GLU A 93 -3.37 -11.13 -7.69
C GLU A 93 -2.08 -11.93 -7.46
N ILE A 94 -2.15 -12.99 -6.66
CA ILE A 94 -1.00 -13.86 -6.39
C ILE A 94 -0.87 -14.86 -7.51
N TRP A 95 0.20 -14.77 -8.30
CA TRP A 95 0.48 -15.70 -9.40
C TRP A 95 1.75 -16.51 -9.09
N SER A 96 1.96 -17.58 -9.86
CA SER A 96 3.15 -18.43 -9.77
C SER A 96 3.84 -18.50 -11.13
N TYR A 97 5.17 -18.45 -11.13
CA TYR A 97 5.95 -18.70 -12.34
C TYR A 97 5.81 -20.16 -12.77
N GLU A 98 5.62 -20.38 -14.08
CA GLU A 98 5.55 -21.72 -14.67
C GLU A 98 6.88 -22.48 -14.54
N ASP A 99 6.82 -23.81 -14.70
CA ASP A 99 8.00 -24.70 -14.62
C ASP A 99 9.09 -24.33 -15.65
N SER A 100 8.67 -23.76 -16.78
CA SER A 100 9.54 -23.25 -17.85
C SER A 100 10.41 -22.06 -17.41
N ALA A 101 10.11 -21.41 -16.28
CA ALA A 101 10.83 -20.24 -15.76
C ALA A 101 12.17 -20.57 -15.05
N GLY A 102 12.62 -21.83 -15.11
CA GLY A 102 13.92 -22.25 -14.58
C GLY A 102 14.03 -22.02 -13.07
N LYS A 103 15.00 -21.21 -12.62
CA LYS A 103 15.24 -20.97 -11.18
C LYS A 103 14.05 -20.30 -10.47
N LYS A 104 13.15 -19.67 -11.21
CA LYS A 104 11.95 -19.01 -10.67
C LYS A 104 10.71 -19.90 -10.68
N ALA A 105 10.78 -21.10 -11.27
CA ALA A 105 9.66 -22.04 -11.32
C ALA A 105 9.02 -22.23 -9.94
N GLY A 106 7.69 -22.09 -9.87
CA GLY A 106 6.92 -22.22 -8.63
C GLY A 106 7.02 -21.05 -7.65
N GLN A 107 7.93 -20.09 -7.83
CA GLN A 107 7.96 -18.87 -7.02
C GLN A 107 6.68 -18.07 -7.22
N LYS A 108 6.22 -17.44 -6.14
CA LYS A 108 5.03 -16.59 -6.16
C LYS A 108 5.39 -15.12 -6.33
N SER A 109 4.50 -14.38 -6.97
CA SER A 109 4.59 -12.92 -7.09
C SER A 109 3.21 -12.28 -7.05
N LEU A 110 3.17 -10.98 -6.77
CA LEU A 110 1.98 -10.15 -6.91
C LEU A 110 1.96 -9.54 -8.31
N VAL A 111 0.97 -9.90 -9.12
CA VAL A 111 0.81 -9.39 -10.48
C VAL A 111 -0.34 -8.41 -10.54
N GLU A 112 -0.06 -7.21 -11.03
CA GLU A 112 -1.03 -6.13 -11.17
C GLU A 112 -0.82 -5.33 -12.46
N PRO A 113 -1.85 -4.60 -12.94
CA PRO A 113 -1.70 -3.73 -14.09
C PRO A 113 -0.64 -2.66 -13.82
N MET A 114 0.17 -2.32 -14.82
CA MET A 114 1.21 -1.31 -14.67
C MET A 114 0.60 0.07 -14.38
N ILE A 115 1.30 0.86 -13.57
CA ILE A 115 0.99 2.27 -13.30
C ILE A 115 2.11 3.09 -13.92
N GLU A 116 1.75 4.05 -14.78
CA GLU A 116 2.70 5.01 -15.36
C GLU A 116 2.80 6.25 -14.47
N ASN A 117 3.88 7.04 -14.64
CA ASN A 117 4.11 8.29 -13.90
C ASN A 117 4.03 8.11 -12.38
N PHE A 118 4.73 7.09 -11.87
CA PHE A 118 4.69 6.70 -10.47
C PHE A 118 5.35 7.75 -9.56
N GLU A 119 4.63 8.18 -8.54
CA GLU A 119 5.09 9.11 -7.51
C GLU A 119 4.66 8.64 -6.11
N LYS A 120 5.30 9.22 -5.10
CA LYS A 120 5.02 8.95 -3.68
C LYS A 120 4.57 10.23 -2.99
N PHE A 121 3.42 10.17 -2.33
CA PHE A 121 2.79 11.31 -1.67
C PHE A 121 3.14 11.40 -0.20
N ASN A 122 3.21 10.25 0.47
CA ASN A 122 3.67 10.20 1.85
C ASN A 122 4.38 8.90 2.17
N SER A 123 4.96 8.82 3.36
CA SER A 123 5.56 7.59 3.86
C SER A 123 5.01 7.20 5.23
N ASN A 124 5.26 5.95 5.62
CA ASN A 124 4.93 5.46 6.95
C ASN A 124 5.76 6.10 8.10
N THR A 125 6.69 7.01 7.80
CA THR A 125 7.43 7.81 8.79
C THR A 125 7.02 9.27 8.81
N GLY A 126 5.98 9.65 8.05
CA GLY A 126 5.46 11.02 7.99
C GLY A 126 6.22 11.95 7.03
N TRP A 127 6.99 11.41 6.08
CA TRP A 127 7.47 12.21 4.94
C TRP A 127 6.29 12.61 4.04
N THR A 128 6.38 13.78 3.41
CA THR A 128 5.39 14.26 2.44
C THR A 128 6.09 14.61 1.12
N GLY A 129 5.40 14.34 0.02
CA GLY A 129 5.83 14.67 -1.33
C GLY A 129 5.69 16.15 -1.63
N GLN A 130 5.73 16.47 -2.93
CA GLN A 130 5.62 17.85 -3.41
C GLN A 130 4.29 18.47 -3.00
N ASP A 131 4.34 19.77 -2.69
CA ASP A 131 3.16 20.52 -2.32
C ASP A 131 2.29 20.79 -3.56
N ASN A 132 1.26 19.96 -3.73
CA ASN A 132 0.29 20.06 -4.80
C ASN A 132 -1.07 19.55 -4.31
N VAL A 133 -2.12 19.82 -5.10
CA VAL A 133 -3.51 19.49 -4.74
C VAL A 133 -3.69 17.99 -4.48
N TRP A 134 -3.01 17.13 -5.25
CA TRP A 134 -3.11 15.68 -5.05
C TRP A 134 -2.40 15.22 -3.80
N ASN A 135 -1.26 15.81 -3.45
CA ASN A 135 -0.62 15.56 -2.17
C ASN A 135 -1.54 15.98 -1.01
N GLU A 136 -2.21 17.14 -1.07
CA GLU A 136 -3.20 17.52 -0.05
C GLU A 136 -4.35 16.49 0.06
N VAL A 137 -4.85 15.98 -1.06
CA VAL A 137 -5.88 14.92 -1.09
C VAL A 137 -5.36 13.64 -0.42
N MET A 138 -4.14 13.21 -0.72
CA MET A 138 -3.54 12.00 -0.13
C MET A 138 -3.26 12.18 1.37
N GLN A 139 -2.83 13.37 1.81
CA GLN A 139 -2.72 13.70 3.23
C GLN A 139 -4.09 13.65 3.93
N ALA A 140 -5.15 14.12 3.27
CA ALA A 140 -6.52 14.06 3.78
C ALA A 140 -7.06 12.63 3.82
N LEU A 141 -6.76 11.78 2.83
CA LEU A 141 -7.12 10.36 2.84
C LEU A 141 -6.49 9.64 4.03
N SER A 142 -5.21 9.88 4.31
CA SER A 142 -4.54 9.37 5.50
C SER A 142 -5.19 9.87 6.80
N HIS A 143 -5.47 11.18 6.94
CA HIS A 143 -6.16 11.69 8.13
C HIS A 143 -7.58 11.10 8.27
N PHE A 144 -8.33 11.03 7.18
CA PHE A 144 -9.67 10.46 7.13
C PHE A 144 -9.67 9.01 7.63
N SER A 145 -8.74 8.16 7.19
CA SER A 145 -8.73 6.75 7.60
C SER A 145 -8.62 6.59 9.11
N TYR A 146 -7.85 7.45 9.78
CA TYR A 146 -7.72 7.45 11.23
C TYR A 146 -8.99 7.92 11.93
N HIS A 147 -9.69 8.88 11.35
CA HIS A 147 -10.98 9.32 11.85
C HIS A 147 -12.06 8.25 11.66
N ASP A 148 -12.23 7.75 10.44
CA ASP A 148 -13.27 6.81 10.05
C ASP A 148 -13.14 5.47 10.79
N SER A 149 -11.90 4.99 10.98
CA SER A 149 -11.64 3.75 11.73
C SER A 149 -11.81 3.86 13.25
N GLY A 150 -12.17 5.03 13.78
CA GLY A 150 -12.27 5.24 15.23
C GLY A 150 -10.91 5.27 15.92
N ARG A 151 -9.90 5.88 15.29
CA ARG A 151 -8.49 5.95 15.73
C ARG A 151 -7.70 4.65 15.58
N ARG A 152 -8.27 3.60 14.98
CA ARG A 152 -7.63 2.27 14.94
C ARG A 152 -6.56 2.14 13.86
N PHE A 153 -6.80 2.73 12.69
CA PHE A 153 -5.97 2.52 11.50
C PHE A 153 -5.59 3.85 10.82
N LEU A 154 -4.35 3.96 10.39
CA LEU A 154 -3.86 5.06 9.58
C LEU A 154 -3.28 4.50 8.28
N LEU A 155 -3.95 4.80 7.16
CA LEU A 155 -3.48 4.51 5.81
C LEU A 155 -2.38 5.51 5.45
N CYS A 156 -1.23 5.01 5.03
CA CYS A 156 -0.06 5.81 4.67
C CYS A 156 0.76 5.09 3.58
N ASP A 157 1.96 5.61 3.32
CA ASP A 157 2.82 5.15 2.23
C ASP A 157 2.11 5.22 0.87
N LEU A 158 1.26 6.25 0.72
CA LEU A 158 0.45 6.48 -0.47
C LEU A 158 1.35 6.81 -1.66
N GLN A 159 1.30 5.94 -2.65
CA GLN A 159 2.10 6.01 -3.86
C GLN A 159 1.33 5.41 -5.03
N GLY A 160 1.59 5.90 -6.22
CA GLY A 160 0.73 5.63 -7.37
C GLY A 160 1.01 6.55 -8.54
N GLY A 161 0.10 6.58 -9.50
CA GLY A 161 0.27 7.39 -10.70
C GLY A 161 -1.06 7.93 -11.21
N LEU A 162 -0.97 9.03 -11.96
CA LEU A 162 -2.11 9.72 -12.53
C LEU A 162 -2.83 8.83 -13.55
N TYR A 163 -4.16 8.81 -13.49
CA TYR A 163 -5.01 8.07 -14.42
C TYR A 163 -6.31 8.83 -14.69
N SER A 164 -6.49 9.30 -15.93
CA SER A 164 -7.62 10.16 -16.30
C SER A 164 -7.75 11.35 -15.33
N ASP A 165 -8.89 11.49 -14.66
CA ASP A 165 -9.17 12.57 -13.69
C ASP A 165 -8.86 12.16 -12.24
N GLY A 166 -8.03 11.12 -12.06
CA GLY A 166 -7.80 10.48 -10.78
C GLY A 166 -6.38 9.94 -10.57
N TYR A 167 -6.19 9.22 -9.47
CA TYR A 167 -4.96 8.51 -9.17
C TYR A 167 -5.22 7.04 -8.89
N ILE A 168 -4.30 6.21 -9.36
CA ILE A 168 -4.27 4.79 -9.02
C ILE A 168 -3.19 4.57 -7.97
N LEU A 169 -3.57 4.07 -6.80
CA LEU A 169 -2.70 3.77 -5.69
C LEU A 169 -2.25 2.30 -5.70
N SER A 170 -1.04 2.06 -5.20
CA SER A 170 -0.44 0.73 -5.09
C SER A 170 0.48 0.66 -3.88
N ASP A 171 0.69 -0.56 -3.36
CA ASP A 171 1.54 -0.85 -2.19
C ASP A 171 1.32 0.10 -0.99
N PRO A 172 0.07 0.26 -0.52
CA PRO A 172 -0.22 1.06 0.66
C PRO A 172 0.31 0.38 1.93
N VAL A 173 0.48 1.17 2.99
CA VAL A 173 0.76 0.67 4.35
C VAL A 173 -0.38 1.08 5.27
N ILE A 174 -0.77 0.19 6.18
CA ILE A 174 -1.66 0.52 7.29
C ILE A 174 -0.85 0.46 8.58
N MET A 175 -0.83 1.59 9.28
CA MET A 175 -0.38 1.62 10.68
C MET A 175 -1.58 1.37 11.59
N SER A 176 -1.41 0.56 12.62
CA SER A 176 -2.51 0.20 13.53
C SER A 176 -2.17 0.45 14.99
N GLN A 177 -3.17 0.68 15.83
CA GLN A 177 -2.94 0.75 17.28
C GLN A 177 -2.48 -0.61 17.85
N ALA A 178 -2.93 -1.72 17.25
CA ALA A 178 -2.64 -3.08 17.67
C ALA A 178 -1.25 -3.56 17.22
N HIS A 179 -0.65 -2.87 16.26
CA HIS A 179 0.65 -3.18 15.67
C HIS A 179 0.70 -4.57 15.02
N ASP A 180 -0.34 -4.90 14.24
CA ASP A 180 -0.57 -6.22 13.65
C ASP A 180 -0.82 -6.19 12.12
N CYS A 181 -0.55 -5.06 11.46
CA CYS A 181 -0.72 -4.88 10.01
C CYS A 181 0.57 -5.15 9.20
N GLY A 182 1.42 -6.07 9.68
CA GLY A 182 2.67 -6.48 9.03
C GLY A 182 3.88 -5.59 9.35
N PRO A 183 5.07 -5.85 8.75
CA PRO A 183 6.34 -5.24 9.18
C PRO A 183 6.48 -3.74 8.94
N ALA A 184 5.64 -3.17 8.07
CA ALA A 184 5.62 -1.73 7.79
C ALA A 184 4.66 -0.96 8.70
N ASP A 185 3.86 -1.66 9.51
CA ASP A 185 3.13 -1.07 10.62
C ASP A 185 4.16 -0.65 11.67
N LEU A 186 4.25 0.65 11.95
CA LEU A 186 5.14 1.21 13.00
C LEU A 186 4.33 1.59 14.25
N GLY A 187 3.12 1.04 14.37
CA GLY A 187 2.21 1.21 15.47
C GLY A 187 1.85 2.67 15.77
N ASN A 188 1.64 2.93 17.05
CA ASN A 188 1.30 4.27 17.56
C ASN A 188 2.39 5.31 17.31
N ASP A 189 3.66 4.90 17.23
CA ASP A 189 4.77 5.82 17.00
C ASP A 189 4.82 6.29 15.55
N GLY A 190 4.50 5.41 14.60
CA GLY A 190 4.24 5.77 13.21
C GLY A 190 3.04 6.71 13.08
N ILE A 191 1.92 6.40 13.75
CA ILE A 191 0.72 7.25 13.75
C ILE A 191 1.04 8.65 14.28
N LYS A 192 1.68 8.76 15.44
CA LYS A 192 2.12 10.06 15.98
C LYS A 192 3.08 10.76 15.03
N SER A 193 4.04 10.05 14.45
CA SER A 193 5.02 10.61 13.52
C SER A 193 4.38 11.22 12.27
N PHE A 194 3.31 10.61 11.75
CA PHE A 194 2.50 11.19 10.69
C PHE A 194 1.81 12.47 11.18
N PHE A 195 1.06 12.40 12.29
CA PHE A 195 0.23 13.51 12.75
C PHE A 195 1.01 14.73 13.27
N GLU A 196 2.21 14.55 13.81
CA GLU A 196 3.11 15.65 14.19
C GLU A 196 3.54 16.50 12.97
N ARG A 197 3.65 15.84 11.81
CA ARG A 197 4.07 16.46 10.54
C ARG A 197 2.89 16.87 9.67
N HIS A 198 1.75 16.21 9.83
CA HIS A 198 0.55 16.50 9.07
C HIS A 198 0.03 17.93 9.33
N ARG A 199 -0.41 18.58 8.26
CA ARG A 199 -1.11 19.86 8.31
C ARG A 199 -2.41 19.68 7.53
N CYS A 200 -3.54 19.97 8.18
CA CYS A 200 -4.83 19.83 7.52
C CYS A 200 -4.94 20.85 6.38
N GLY A 201 -5.12 20.36 5.16
CA GLY A 201 -5.44 21.16 3.98
C GLY A 201 -6.96 21.33 3.78
N GLN A 202 -7.35 21.78 2.60
CA GLN A 202 -8.76 22.04 2.26
C GLN A 202 -9.65 20.78 2.22
N PHE A 203 -9.06 19.61 1.96
CA PHE A 203 -9.77 18.32 1.93
C PHE A 203 -9.91 17.66 3.30
N CYS A 204 -9.26 18.22 4.33
CA CYS A 204 -9.40 17.74 5.70
C CYS A 204 -10.58 18.42 6.40
N ASN A 205 -11.34 17.65 7.21
CA ASN A 205 -12.28 18.24 8.15
C ASN A 205 -11.58 18.53 9.49
N ARG A 206 -11.72 19.75 10.01
CA ARG A 206 -11.12 20.16 11.30
C ARG A 206 -11.63 19.35 12.49
N ASN A 207 -12.81 18.75 12.38
CA ASN A 207 -13.42 17.92 13.42
C ASN A 207 -12.95 16.46 13.39
N TRP A 208 -12.16 16.06 12.38
CA TRP A 208 -11.60 14.72 12.33
C TRP A 208 -10.63 14.47 13.47
N MET A 209 -10.71 13.26 14.00
CA MET A 209 -9.91 12.85 15.16
C MET A 209 -8.42 12.90 14.84
N LYS A 210 -7.62 13.24 15.85
CA LYS A 210 -6.16 13.21 15.84
C LYS A 210 -5.67 12.57 17.15
N PRO A 211 -4.50 11.92 17.16
CA PRO A 211 -3.87 11.51 18.41
C PRO A 211 -3.47 12.75 19.22
N ALA A 212 -3.22 12.56 20.52
CA ALA A 212 -2.58 13.59 21.33
C ALA A 212 -1.16 13.84 20.80
N LEU A 213 -0.87 15.09 20.44
CA LEU A 213 0.42 15.51 19.93
C LEU A 213 1.32 15.97 21.08
N THR A 214 2.59 15.58 21.03
CA THR A 214 3.62 15.92 22.01
C THR A 214 4.56 17.00 21.48
N GLY A 215 4.44 17.39 20.21
CA GLY A 215 5.29 18.37 19.54
C GLY A 215 6.60 17.78 19.01
N ARG A 216 6.77 16.45 19.09
CA ARG A 216 7.96 15.75 18.57
C ARG A 216 7.55 14.42 17.96
N ALA A 217 7.87 14.24 16.68
CA ALA A 217 7.71 12.96 16.01
C ALA A 217 8.68 11.89 16.56
N PRO A 218 8.19 10.71 17.01
CA PRO A 218 9.03 9.63 17.51
C PRO A 218 10.01 9.05 16.48
N ILE A 219 9.56 8.92 15.22
CA ILE A 219 10.33 8.25 14.16
C ILE A 219 10.96 9.30 13.24
N PRO A 220 12.26 9.19 12.91
CA PRO A 220 12.92 10.04 11.92
C PRO A 220 12.24 9.96 10.55
N MET A 221 12.06 11.12 9.92
CA MET A 221 11.41 11.21 8.62
C MET A 221 12.27 10.59 7.51
N ARG A 222 11.67 9.72 6.69
CA ARG A 222 12.29 9.09 5.52
C ARG A 222 11.30 9.01 4.37
N GLN A 223 11.76 9.21 3.14
CA GLN A 223 10.91 9.05 1.95
C GLN A 223 10.56 7.58 1.68
N GLY A 224 11.53 6.68 1.87
CA GLY A 224 11.32 5.24 1.74
C GLY A 224 10.53 4.66 2.91
N THR A 225 9.91 3.50 2.68
CA THR A 225 9.17 2.76 3.68
C THR A 225 10.13 2.20 4.74
N THR A 226 9.80 2.40 6.01
CA THR A 226 10.56 1.86 7.17
C THR A 226 9.89 0.60 7.69
N MET A 227 10.69 -0.30 8.29
CA MET A 227 10.20 -1.51 8.95
C MET A 227 10.61 -1.54 10.41
N GLU A 228 9.79 -2.22 11.20
CA GLU A 228 10.31 -2.92 12.37
C GLU A 228 10.69 -4.34 11.97
N CYS A 229 11.92 -4.75 12.31
CA CYS A 229 12.36 -6.11 12.08
C CYS A 229 11.51 -7.02 12.98
N PRO A 230 10.73 -7.97 12.45
CA PRO A 230 10.03 -8.91 13.31
C PRO A 230 11.07 -9.62 14.18
N PRO A 231 10.81 -9.87 15.48
CA PRO A 231 11.71 -10.68 16.28
C PRO A 231 11.96 -12.00 15.53
N THR A 232 13.23 -12.33 15.31
CA THR A 232 13.65 -13.64 14.81
C THR A 232 13.18 -14.69 15.81
N ARG A 233 11.97 -15.23 15.63
CA ARG A 233 11.32 -16.04 16.65
C ARG A 233 11.91 -17.45 16.69
N HIS A 234 12.78 -17.65 17.66
CA HIS A 234 12.86 -18.91 18.40
C HIS A 234 11.64 -19.17 19.30
N ASP A 235 10.73 -18.21 19.45
CA ASP A 235 9.57 -18.35 20.35
C ASP A 235 8.23 -18.44 19.62
N ARG A 236 7.57 -19.57 19.83
CA ARG A 236 6.24 -19.91 19.33
C ARG A 236 5.17 -18.95 19.89
N ASN A 237 4.70 -18.03 19.07
CA ASN A 237 3.32 -17.52 19.18
C ASN A 237 2.85 -17.04 17.80
N PRO A 238 1.61 -17.32 17.38
CA PRO A 238 1.10 -16.84 16.09
C PRO A 238 0.87 -15.31 16.14
N LEU A 239 1.32 -14.60 15.09
CA LEU A 239 1.31 -13.12 14.97
C LEU A 239 0.02 -12.54 14.38
N SER A 240 -1.06 -13.30 14.28
CA SER A 240 -2.36 -12.75 13.88
C SER A 240 -3.50 -13.36 14.69
N ARG A 241 -4.21 -12.51 15.42
CA ARG A 241 -5.56 -12.80 15.94
C ARG A 241 -6.53 -11.77 15.38
N LEU A 242 -6.61 -11.70 14.05
CA LEU A 242 -7.84 -11.23 13.42
C LEU A 242 -8.87 -12.34 13.63
N ARG A 243 -9.57 -12.29 14.77
CA ARG A 243 -10.84 -12.97 14.96
C ARG A 243 -11.93 -12.02 14.49
N GLU A 244 -12.70 -12.49 13.53
CA GLU A 244 -13.96 -11.92 13.08
C GLU A 244 -14.83 -11.53 14.29
N TYR A 245 -15.32 -10.29 14.28
CA TYR A 245 -16.51 -9.87 15.00
C TYR A 245 -17.42 -9.16 14.00
#